data_AF-A0AA39KC46-F1
#
_entry.id   AF-A0AA39KC46-F1
#
_cell.length_a   1.000
_cell.length_b   1.000
_cell.length_c   1.000
_cell.angle_alpha   90.00
_cell.angle_beta   90.00
_cell.angle_gamma   90.00
#
_symmetry.space_group_name_H-M   'P 1'
#
loop_
_entity.id
_entity.type
_entity.pdbx_description
1 polymer ?
#
loop_
_entity_poly.entity_id
_entity_poly.type
_entity_poly.pdbx_seq_one_letter_code
_entity_poly.pdbx_strand_id
1 'polypeptide(L)'
;MAPPKKYHTTESKRHSVCEKSKRYYERLQIRLRRKAAYDARALQDPAPQCSFSPSDYSSKEPTVVNVKHITRVGKTNALEIQTRRKYLTRQAKTLPLFNNAPPIPPIPSTNIFPKLSAEAKALQDKFNSFIQGTSIGEYAESLLRAYFKSNSKRQGQISVFVDPLQDLYELRDTYTKIQDQSLEAEGLSARHNSLVQAGGPINKVVEWVEDFWHCAIDGPGSLLRTYNVKRLAWQRDTIS
;
A
#
# COMPACT_ATOMS: atom_id res chain seq x y z
N MET A 1 1.85 53.32 -5.99
CA MET A 1 1.26 52.51 -7.08
C MET A 1 0.85 51.15 -6.54
N ALA A 2 -0.38 50.69 -6.80
CA ALA A 2 -0.85 49.40 -6.30
C ALA A 2 -0.29 48.24 -7.14
N PRO A 3 0.05 47.08 -6.53
CA PRO A 3 0.54 45.92 -7.27
C PRO A 3 -0.50 45.43 -8.30
N PRO A 4 -0.08 45.00 -9.50
CA PRO A 4 -1.00 44.48 -10.50
C PRO A 4 -1.72 43.23 -9.99
N LYS A 5 -3.04 43.20 -10.14
CA LYS A 5 -3.87 42.05 -9.75
C LYS A 5 -3.53 40.85 -10.65
N LYS A 6 -3.15 39.74 -10.02
CA LYS A 6 -2.78 38.47 -10.69
C LYS A 6 -3.90 37.83 -11.51
N TYR A 7 -5.16 38.19 -11.25
CA TYR A 7 -6.34 37.72 -11.98
C TYR A 7 -7.30 38.90 -12.18
N HIS A 8 -7.80 39.06 -13.41
CA HIS A 8 -8.70 40.16 -13.77
C HIS A 8 -10.18 39.85 -13.51
N THR A 9 -10.56 38.57 -13.47
CA THR A 9 -11.93 38.12 -13.17
C THR A 9 -11.95 36.97 -12.15
N THR A 10 -13.06 36.83 -11.43
CA THR A 10 -13.30 35.74 -10.48
C THR A 10 -13.32 34.37 -11.16
N GLU A 11 -13.84 34.30 -12.38
CA GLU A 11 -13.83 33.07 -13.20
C GLU A 11 -12.41 32.66 -13.60
N SER A 12 -11.56 33.60 -14.02
CA SER A 12 -10.15 33.34 -14.32
C SER A 12 -9.40 32.77 -13.11
N LYS A 13 -9.70 33.30 -11.91
CA LYS A 13 -9.16 32.77 -10.66
C LYS A 13 -9.65 31.34 -10.39
N ARG A 14 -10.94 31.06 -10.54
CA ARG A 14 -11.52 29.72 -10.34
C ARG A 14 -10.95 28.69 -11.31
N HIS A 15 -10.87 29.04 -12.60
CA HIS A 15 -10.28 28.20 -13.63
C HIS A 15 -8.80 27.91 -13.34
N SER A 16 -8.03 28.95 -12.96
CA SER A 16 -6.62 28.77 -12.59
C SER A 16 -6.42 27.87 -11.38
N VAL A 17 -7.31 27.92 -10.39
CA VAL A 17 -7.27 27.03 -9.21
C VAL A 17 -7.62 25.61 -9.62
N CYS A 18 -8.67 25.42 -10.42
CA CYS A 18 -9.07 24.10 -10.94
C CYS A 18 -7.93 23.43 -11.70
N GLU A 19 -7.31 24.14 -12.64
CA GLU A 19 -6.15 23.65 -13.41
C GLU A 19 -4.93 23.32 -12.53
N LYS A 20 -4.66 24.13 -11.50
CA LYS A 20 -3.57 23.85 -10.56
C LYS A 20 -3.83 22.59 -9.73
N SER A 21 -5.04 22.43 -9.22
CA SER A 21 -5.44 21.25 -8.47
C SER A 21 -5.36 20.00 -9.34
N LYS A 22 -5.89 20.05 -10.57
CA LYS A 22 -5.81 18.96 -11.54
C LYS A 22 -4.37 18.51 -11.78
N ARG A 23 -3.46 19.44 -12.08
CA ARG A 23 -2.02 19.15 -12.27
C ARG A 23 -1.35 18.61 -11.03
N TYR A 24 -1.77 19.05 -9.84
CA TYR A 24 -1.24 18.53 -8.57
C TYR A 24 -1.59 17.05 -8.40
N TYR A 25 -2.86 16.69 -8.61
CA TYR A 25 -3.32 15.31 -8.46
C TYR A 25 -2.79 14.38 -9.56
N GLU A 26 -2.66 14.85 -10.80
CA GLU A 26 -1.99 14.10 -11.87
C GLU A 26 -0.53 13.76 -11.51
N ARG A 27 0.23 14.74 -10.99
CA ARG A 27 1.60 14.50 -10.52
C ARG A 27 1.66 13.54 -9.34
N LEU A 28 0.70 13.64 -8.42
CA LEU A 28 0.61 12.76 -7.27
C LEU A 28 0.38 11.32 -7.72
N GLN A 29 -0.56 11.08 -8.66
CA GLN A 29 -0.79 9.75 -9.22
C GLN A 29 0.43 9.20 -9.96
N ILE A 30 1.15 10.02 -10.74
CA ILE A 30 2.39 9.60 -11.39
C ILE A 30 3.45 9.21 -10.35
N ARG A 31 3.58 9.98 -9.26
CA ARG A 31 4.53 9.67 -8.18
C ARG A 31 4.16 8.36 -7.47
N LEU A 32 2.88 8.13 -7.20
CA LEU A 32 2.39 6.89 -6.59
C LEU A 32 2.64 5.69 -7.51
N ARG A 33 2.37 5.80 -8.82
CA ARG A 33 2.69 4.74 -9.80
C ARG A 33 4.19 4.44 -9.87
N ARG A 34 5.05 5.47 -9.83
CA ARG A 34 6.51 5.27 -9.82
C ARG A 34 6.99 4.60 -8.53
N LYS A 35 6.41 4.97 -7.38
CA LYS A 35 6.73 4.34 -6.10
C LYS A 35 6.31 2.88 -6.11
N ALA A 36 5.07 2.58 -6.52
CA ALA A 36 4.59 1.21 -6.65
C ALA A 36 5.46 0.37 -7.62
N ALA A 37 5.90 0.95 -8.75
CA ALA A 37 6.81 0.29 -9.68
C ALA A 37 8.22 0.06 -9.09
N TYR A 38 8.71 0.99 -8.26
CA TYR A 38 9.99 0.83 -7.56
C TYR A 38 9.89 -0.27 -6.50
N ASP A 39 8.82 -0.26 -5.69
CA ASP A 39 8.58 -1.26 -4.66
C ASP A 39 8.35 -2.65 -5.29
N ALA A 40 7.64 -2.73 -6.43
CA ALA A 40 7.48 -3.97 -7.19
C ALA A 40 8.80 -4.49 -7.77
N ARG A 41 9.72 -3.60 -8.20
CA ARG A 41 11.07 -3.99 -8.63
C ARG A 41 11.95 -4.40 -7.46
N ALA A 42 11.82 -3.76 -6.30
CA ALA A 42 12.53 -4.16 -5.08
C ALA A 42 12.07 -5.53 -4.55
N LEU A 43 10.84 -5.96 -4.89
CA LEU A 43 10.35 -7.33 -4.67
C LEU A 43 10.84 -8.34 -5.73
N GLN A 44 11.20 -7.89 -6.94
CA GLN A 44 11.67 -8.76 -8.03
C GLN A 44 13.19 -8.88 -8.12
N ASP A 45 13.95 -7.89 -7.63
CA ASP A 45 15.39 -7.99 -7.46
C ASP A 45 15.69 -8.63 -6.08
N PRO A 46 16.13 -9.90 -6.02
CA PRO A 46 16.82 -10.33 -4.83
C PRO A 46 18.04 -9.42 -4.68
N ALA A 47 18.18 -8.78 -3.52
CA ALA A 47 19.50 -8.41 -3.03
C ALA A 47 20.45 -9.58 -3.32
N PRO A 48 21.72 -9.35 -3.72
CA PRO A 48 22.66 -10.43 -3.99
C PRO A 48 22.90 -11.22 -2.71
N GLN A 49 22.02 -12.16 -2.43
CA GLN A 49 22.23 -13.25 -1.52
C GLN A 49 22.96 -14.29 -2.34
N CYS A 50 24.23 -14.48 -1.98
CA CYS A 50 24.95 -15.70 -2.26
C CYS A 50 24.04 -16.89 -1.89
N SER A 51 23.45 -17.49 -2.91
CA SER A 51 22.75 -18.75 -2.81
C SER A 51 23.78 -19.84 -2.54
N PHE A 52 23.76 -20.42 -1.35
CA PHE A 52 24.25 -21.77 -1.14
C PHE A 52 23.03 -22.68 -0.97
N SER A 53 22.54 -23.19 -2.10
CA SER A 53 21.74 -24.42 -2.10
C SER A 53 22.71 -25.60 -2.28
N PRO A 54 22.58 -26.69 -1.50
CA PRO A 54 23.42 -27.85 -1.65
C PRO A 54 22.85 -28.76 -2.75
N SER A 55 23.60 -28.94 -3.84
CA SER A 55 23.51 -30.13 -4.67
C SER A 55 24.87 -30.83 -4.71
N ASP A 56 24.85 -32.05 -4.20
CA ASP A 56 25.73 -33.21 -4.37
C ASP A 56 27.03 -33.15 -5.19
N TYR A 57 28.04 -33.84 -4.63
CA TYR A 57 29.28 -34.38 -5.21
C TYR A 57 30.42 -33.42 -5.65
N SER A 58 31.51 -33.52 -4.88
CA SER A 58 32.93 -33.56 -5.29
C SER A 58 33.48 -32.55 -6.33
N SER A 59 34.17 -31.51 -5.86
CA SER A 59 35.52 -31.15 -6.35
C SER A 59 36.18 -30.13 -5.42
N LYS A 60 37.49 -30.28 -5.17
CA LYS A 60 38.32 -29.39 -4.37
C LYS A 60 38.80 -28.23 -5.24
N GLU A 61 38.40 -26.99 -4.94
CA GLU A 61 39.11 -25.81 -5.45
C GLU A 61 39.14 -24.66 -4.43
N PRO A 62 40.31 -24.06 -4.15
CA PRO A 62 40.41 -22.95 -3.19
C PRO A 62 39.87 -21.64 -3.77
N THR A 63 39.03 -20.96 -3.01
CA THR A 63 38.46 -19.65 -3.34
C THR A 63 39.56 -18.57 -3.30
N VAL A 64 39.83 -17.91 -4.44
CA VAL A 64 40.77 -16.78 -4.56
C VAL A 64 40.00 -15.48 -4.42
N VAL A 65 40.40 -14.62 -3.48
CA VAL A 65 39.81 -13.28 -3.31
C VAL A 65 40.80 -12.21 -3.78
N ASN A 66 40.39 -11.41 -4.78
CA ASN A 66 41.15 -10.24 -5.27
C ASN A 66 40.75 -9.01 -4.46
N VAL A 67 41.71 -8.40 -3.76
CA VAL A 67 41.50 -7.13 -3.06
C VAL A 67 42.17 -6.01 -3.87
N LYS A 68 41.37 -5.01 -4.28
CA LYS A 68 41.85 -3.80 -4.98
C LYS A 68 41.98 -2.66 -3.97
N HIS A 69 43.17 -2.07 -3.88
CA HIS A 69 43.40 -0.85 -3.11
C HIS A 69 43.60 0.32 -4.08
N ILE A 70 42.83 1.40 -3.89
CA ILE A 70 42.89 2.60 -4.73
C ILE A 70 43.49 3.72 -3.88
N THR A 71 44.58 4.31 -4.36
CA THR A 71 45.25 5.41 -3.66
C THR A 71 45.54 6.55 -4.64
N ARG A 72 45.32 7.80 -4.21
CA ARG A 72 45.65 9.01 -4.99
C ARG A 72 47.13 9.32 -4.85
N VAL A 73 47.82 9.53 -5.97
CA VAL A 73 49.25 9.86 -5.97
C VAL A 73 49.42 11.37 -6.12
N GLY A 74 49.78 12.05 -5.03
CA GLY A 74 50.17 13.46 -5.03
C GLY A 74 49.03 14.48 -5.24
N LYS A 75 49.38 15.66 -5.78
CA LYS A 75 48.46 16.82 -5.97
C LYS A 75 47.71 16.83 -7.31
N THR A 76 47.76 15.75 -8.09
CA THR A 76 47.04 15.61 -9.36
C THR A 76 45.98 14.51 -9.28
N ASN A 77 44.89 14.62 -10.06
CA ASN A 77 43.72 13.72 -10.04
C ASN A 77 43.98 12.30 -10.60
N ALA A 78 45.22 11.83 -10.67
CA ALA A 78 45.54 10.49 -11.12
C ALA A 78 45.35 9.46 -9.99
N LEU A 79 44.74 8.32 -10.30
CA LEU A 79 44.51 7.20 -9.37
C LEU A 79 45.44 6.05 -9.72
N GLU A 80 46.12 5.49 -8.72
CA GLU A 80 46.89 4.25 -8.85
C GLU A 80 46.09 3.10 -8.19
N ILE A 81 45.87 2.02 -8.96
CA ILE A 81 45.11 0.84 -8.52
C ILE A 81 46.09 -0.31 -8.37
N GLN A 82 46.34 -0.74 -7.14
CA GLN A 82 47.16 -1.91 -6.84
C GLN A 82 46.26 -3.10 -6.47
N THR A 83 46.43 -4.22 -7.17
CA THR A 83 45.66 -5.45 -6.92
C THR A 83 46.57 -6.48 -6.27
N ARG A 84 46.21 -7.00 -5.10
CA ARG A 84 46.94 -8.10 -4.44
C ARG A 84 46.03 -9.33 -4.29
N ARG A 85 46.54 -10.50 -4.67
CA ARG A 85 45.91 -11.81 -4.42
C ARG A 85 46.30 -12.31 -3.04
N LYS A 86 45.32 -12.77 -2.25
CA LYS A 86 45.57 -13.49 -1.00
C LYS A 86 44.88 -14.85 -1.04
N TYR A 87 45.57 -15.88 -0.56
CA TYR A 87 45.06 -17.24 -0.40
C TYR A 87 44.69 -17.44 1.08
N LEU A 88 43.47 -17.88 1.35
CA LEU A 88 42.96 -18.04 2.72
C LEU A 88 42.80 -19.54 3.01
N THR A 89 43.74 -20.13 3.74
CA THR A 89 43.68 -21.54 4.14
C THR A 89 43.04 -21.64 5.52
N ARG A 90 41.79 -22.11 5.60
CA ARG A 90 41.09 -22.32 6.87
C ARG A 90 41.48 -23.69 7.43
N GLN A 91 42.40 -23.73 8.39
CA GLN A 91 42.70 -24.94 9.18
C GLN A 91 41.56 -25.15 10.19
N ALA A 92 40.82 -26.26 10.07
CA ALA A 92 39.82 -26.68 11.04
C ALA A 92 40.49 -27.58 12.09
N LYS A 93 40.44 -27.17 13.35
CA LYS A 93 40.88 -27.98 14.50
C LYS A 93 39.77 -28.98 14.82
N THR A 94 39.98 -30.25 14.48
CA THR A 94 39.10 -31.37 14.80
C THR A 94 39.14 -31.66 16.31
N LEU A 95 37.99 -31.65 16.97
CA LEU A 95 37.77 -32.27 18.29
C LEU A 95 36.81 -33.47 18.09
N PRO A 96 36.95 -34.57 18.86
CA PRO A 96 36.18 -35.78 18.60
C PRO A 96 34.70 -35.59 18.93
N LEU A 97 33.87 -36.07 18.01
CA LEU A 97 32.42 -36.11 18.06
C LEU A 97 31.96 -37.11 19.13
N PHE A 98 31.42 -36.62 20.25
CA PHE A 98 30.49 -37.42 21.06
C PHE A 98 29.06 -37.05 20.61
N ASN A 99 28.47 -37.94 19.82
CA ASN A 99 27.05 -37.93 19.48
C ASN A 99 26.24 -38.13 20.76
N ASN A 100 25.59 -37.07 21.27
CA ASN A 100 24.46 -37.13 22.21
C ASN A 100 23.81 -35.74 22.36
N ALA A 101 23.56 -35.02 21.26
CA ALA A 101 22.70 -33.85 21.31
C ALA A 101 21.24 -34.31 21.15
N PRO A 102 20.34 -34.05 22.12
CA PRO A 102 18.92 -34.34 21.94
C PRO A 102 18.39 -33.55 20.74
N PRO A 103 17.40 -34.08 20.00
CA PRO A 103 16.81 -33.38 18.87
C PRO A 103 16.35 -32.00 19.33
N ILE A 104 16.82 -30.95 18.64
CA ILE A 104 16.34 -29.59 18.86
C ILE A 104 14.82 -29.64 18.70
N PRO A 105 14.02 -29.32 19.74
CA PRO A 105 12.58 -29.32 19.59
C PRO A 105 12.20 -28.34 18.47
N PRO A 106 11.26 -28.69 17.57
CA PRO A 106 10.80 -27.75 16.56
C PRO A 106 10.33 -26.49 17.27
N ILE A 107 10.86 -25.33 16.86
CA ILE A 107 10.36 -24.04 17.32
C ILE A 107 8.86 -24.05 17.01
N PRO A 108 7.96 -23.94 18.00
CA PRO A 108 6.54 -23.94 17.71
C PRO A 108 6.28 -22.74 16.80
N SER A 109 5.78 -23.00 15.59
CA SER A 109 5.20 -21.98 14.74
C SER A 109 4.13 -21.30 15.58
N THR A 110 4.44 -20.12 16.13
CA THR A 110 3.48 -19.42 16.99
C THR A 110 2.34 -19.08 16.06
N ASN A 111 1.19 -19.74 16.25
CA ASN A 111 0.04 -19.52 15.41
C ASN A 111 -0.37 -18.04 15.56
N ILE A 112 -0.10 -17.22 14.54
CA ILE A 112 -0.34 -15.78 14.58
C ILE A 112 -1.80 -15.43 14.31
N PHE A 113 -2.61 -16.38 13.83
CA PHE A 113 -4.00 -16.12 13.46
C PHE A 113 -4.88 -15.62 14.60
N PRO A 114 -4.79 -16.09 15.85
CA PRO A 114 -5.55 -15.51 16.95
C PRO A 114 -5.31 -14.00 17.10
N LYS A 115 -4.06 -13.55 16.88
CA LYS A 115 -3.71 -12.13 16.91
C LYS A 115 -4.28 -11.39 15.70
N LEU A 116 -4.05 -11.90 14.49
CA LEU A 116 -4.56 -11.27 13.26
C LEU A 116 -6.10 -11.18 13.25
N SER A 117 -6.79 -12.23 13.72
CA SER A 117 -8.25 -12.24 13.86
C SER A 117 -8.75 -11.22 14.88
N ALA A 118 -8.04 -11.03 15.99
CA ALA A 118 -8.38 -10.01 16.98
C ALA A 118 -8.20 -8.59 16.42
N GLU A 119 -7.10 -8.35 15.69
CA GLU A 119 -6.85 -7.07 15.02
C GLU A 119 -7.87 -6.78 13.91
N ALA A 120 -8.19 -7.77 13.09
CA ALA A 120 -9.23 -7.66 12.06
C ALA A 120 -10.60 -7.36 12.66
N LYS A 121 -10.95 -8.00 13.80
CA LYS A 121 -12.20 -7.72 14.51
C LYS A 121 -12.23 -6.30 15.07
N ALA A 122 -11.14 -5.83 15.67
CA ALA A 122 -11.06 -4.46 16.16
C ALA A 122 -11.21 -3.43 15.03
N LEU A 123 -10.66 -3.71 13.84
CA LEU A 123 -10.88 -2.87 12.65
C LEU A 123 -12.33 -2.92 12.18
N GLN A 124 -12.97 -4.09 12.23
CA GLN A 124 -14.39 -4.22 11.89
C GLN A 124 -15.26 -3.40 12.84
N ASP A 125 -14.96 -3.44 14.15
CA ASP A 125 -15.66 -2.64 15.16
C ASP A 125 -15.43 -1.14 14.94
N LYS A 126 -14.20 -0.73 14.55
CA LYS A 126 -13.89 0.65 14.17
C LYS A 126 -14.66 1.09 12.92
N PHE A 127 -14.75 0.22 11.91
CA PHE A 127 -15.55 0.48 10.71
C PHE A 127 -17.05 0.58 11.03
N ASN A 128 -17.58 -0.32 11.85
CA ASN A 128 -18.97 -0.26 12.30
C ASN A 128 -19.25 1.05 13.05
N SER A 129 -18.31 1.49 13.90
CA SER A 129 -18.40 2.78 14.57
C SER A 129 -18.34 3.96 13.59
N PHE A 130 -17.51 3.87 12.56
CA PHE A 130 -17.40 4.88 11.49
C PHE A 130 -18.72 5.05 10.72
N ILE A 131 -19.38 3.95 10.36
CA ILE A 131 -20.72 3.97 9.75
C ILE A 131 -21.85 4.12 10.79
N GLN A 132 -21.52 4.46 12.04
CA GLN A 132 -22.46 4.70 13.14
C GLN A 132 -23.39 3.52 13.45
N GLY A 133 -22.93 2.29 13.22
CA GLY A 133 -23.70 1.07 13.42
C GLY A 133 -24.86 0.89 12.43
N THR A 134 -24.95 1.72 11.39
CA THR A 134 -25.95 1.57 10.32
C THR A 134 -25.50 0.55 9.29
N SER A 135 -26.41 0.11 8.43
CA SER A 135 -26.03 -0.69 7.27
C SER A 135 -25.22 0.15 6.27
N ILE A 136 -24.37 -0.52 5.49
CA ILE A 136 -23.54 0.11 4.43
C ILE A 136 -24.43 0.90 3.45
N GLY A 137 -25.63 0.39 3.13
CA GLY A 137 -26.60 1.06 2.27
C GLY A 137 -27.17 2.34 2.89
N GLU A 138 -27.59 2.29 4.16
CA GLU A 138 -28.07 3.47 4.88
C GLU A 138 -27.00 4.53 5.04
N TYR A 139 -25.75 4.12 5.29
CA TYR A 139 -24.60 5.02 5.31
C TYR A 139 -24.41 5.72 3.95
N ALA A 140 -24.43 4.96 2.85
CA ALA A 140 -24.31 5.51 1.49
C ALA A 140 -25.46 6.50 1.17
N GLU A 141 -26.70 6.15 1.53
CA GLU A 141 -27.83 7.08 1.41
C GLU A 141 -27.63 8.36 2.22
N SER A 142 -27.10 8.25 3.44
CA SER A 142 -26.89 9.40 4.31
C SER A 142 -25.92 10.41 3.68
N LEU A 143 -24.88 9.92 2.99
CA LEU A 143 -23.93 10.76 2.26
C LEU A 143 -24.59 11.46 1.07
N LEU A 144 -25.37 10.74 0.26
CA LEU A 144 -26.12 11.34 -0.84
C LEU A 144 -27.10 12.41 -0.35
N ARG A 145 -27.84 12.13 0.72
CA ARG A 145 -28.75 13.09 1.36
C ARG A 145 -28.01 14.32 1.87
N ALA A 146 -26.83 14.14 2.46
CA ALA A 146 -25.99 15.25 2.93
C ALA A 146 -25.50 16.12 1.76
N TYR A 147 -25.09 15.51 0.65
CA TYR A 147 -24.63 16.21 -0.54
C TYR A 147 -25.74 17.01 -1.24
N PHE A 148 -26.94 16.45 -1.34
CA PHE A 148 -28.09 17.09 -1.99
C PHE A 148 -28.92 18.01 -1.09
N LYS A 149 -28.55 18.19 0.18
CA LYS A 149 -29.33 18.95 1.16
C LYS A 149 -29.50 20.42 0.73
N SER A 150 -30.63 20.69 0.07
CA SER A 150 -30.97 21.93 -0.67
C SER A 150 -31.01 23.18 0.20
N ASN A 151 -31.38 23.05 1.48
CA ASN A 151 -31.51 24.19 2.40
C ASN A 151 -30.19 24.56 3.10
N SER A 152 -29.08 23.94 2.70
CA SER A 152 -27.77 24.20 3.32
C SER A 152 -26.86 24.98 2.37
N LYS A 153 -26.04 25.88 2.92
CA LYS A 153 -24.89 26.47 2.21
C LYS A 153 -23.86 25.42 1.74
N ARG A 154 -24.09 24.15 2.07
CA ARG A 154 -23.22 23.00 1.82
C ARG A 154 -23.72 22.10 0.69
N GLN A 155 -24.81 22.46 0.00
CA GLN A 155 -25.26 21.69 -1.16
C GLN A 155 -24.14 21.59 -2.20
N GLY A 156 -23.89 20.38 -2.70
CA GLY A 156 -22.84 20.14 -3.68
C GLY A 156 -21.41 20.20 -3.12
N GLN A 157 -21.23 20.21 -1.79
CA GLN A 157 -19.89 20.15 -1.20
C GLN A 157 -19.29 18.76 -1.38
N ILE A 158 -18.25 18.70 -2.21
CA ILE A 158 -17.51 17.46 -2.48
C ILE A 158 -16.84 16.88 -1.23
N SER A 159 -16.57 17.70 -0.21
CA SER A 159 -15.97 17.26 1.06
C SER A 159 -16.83 16.22 1.79
N VAL A 160 -18.14 16.19 1.52
CA VAL A 160 -19.06 15.14 2.02
C VAL A 160 -18.60 13.73 1.63
N PHE A 161 -17.88 13.59 0.51
CA PHE A 161 -17.30 12.31 0.08
C PHE A 161 -15.79 12.22 0.35
N VAL A 162 -15.06 13.33 0.19
CA VAL A 162 -13.59 13.34 0.34
C VAL A 162 -13.17 13.04 1.79
N ASP A 163 -13.81 13.68 2.77
CA ASP A 163 -13.45 13.52 4.18
C ASP A 163 -13.62 12.05 4.63
N PRO A 164 -14.79 11.39 4.42
CA PRO A 164 -14.92 9.98 4.78
C PRO A 164 -14.04 9.04 3.94
N LEU A 165 -13.73 9.35 2.67
CA LEU A 165 -12.84 8.53 1.85
C LEU A 165 -11.43 8.45 2.44
N GLN A 166 -10.92 9.55 3.00
CA GLN A 166 -9.60 9.55 3.64
C GLN A 166 -9.53 8.53 4.79
N ASP A 167 -10.52 8.55 5.69
CA ASP A 167 -10.59 7.61 6.81
C ASP A 167 -10.81 6.16 6.34
N LEU A 168 -11.62 5.96 5.31
CA LEU A 168 -11.87 4.66 4.71
C LEU A 168 -10.63 4.07 4.04
N TYR A 169 -9.79 4.89 3.40
CA TYR A 169 -8.51 4.43 2.86
C TYR A 169 -7.57 3.97 3.96
N GLU A 170 -7.48 4.70 5.07
CA GLU A 170 -6.64 4.28 6.21
C GLU A 170 -7.13 2.95 6.81
N LEU A 171 -8.45 2.78 6.95
CA LEU A 171 -9.05 1.51 7.38
C LEU A 171 -8.73 0.38 6.41
N ARG A 172 -8.93 0.60 5.11
CA ARG A 172 -8.64 -0.37 4.04
C ARG A 172 -7.17 -0.77 4.05
N ASP A 173 -6.25 0.19 4.04
CA ASP A 173 -4.81 -0.06 4.04
C ASP A 173 -4.37 -0.86 5.26
N THR A 174 -4.94 -0.56 6.42
CA THR A 174 -4.63 -1.31 7.65
C THR A 174 -5.17 -2.74 7.56
N TYR A 175 -6.36 -2.91 7.01
CA TYR A 175 -6.96 -4.24 6.83
C TYR A 175 -6.20 -5.08 5.79
N THR A 176 -5.76 -4.48 4.69
CA THR A 176 -4.95 -5.15 3.66
C THR A 176 -3.63 -5.65 4.24
N LYS A 177 -2.96 -4.88 5.13
CA LYS A 177 -1.76 -5.38 5.82
C LYS A 177 -2.01 -6.65 6.64
N ILE A 178 -3.17 -6.75 7.29
CA ILE A 178 -3.54 -7.97 8.04
C ILE A 178 -3.78 -9.13 7.08
N GLN A 179 -4.43 -8.87 5.94
CA GLN A 179 -4.62 -9.88 4.88
C GLN A 179 -3.28 -10.38 4.35
N ASP A 180 -2.34 -9.48 4.05
CA ASP A 180 -1.01 -9.83 3.56
C ASP A 180 -0.24 -10.67 4.59
N GLN A 181 -0.25 -10.27 5.87
CA GLN A 181 0.37 -11.04 6.95
C GLN A 181 -0.27 -12.43 7.12
N SER A 182 -1.59 -12.54 6.95
CA SER A 182 -2.27 -13.84 7.01
C SER A 182 -1.91 -14.75 5.84
N LEU A 183 -1.72 -14.15 4.65
CA LEU A 183 -1.30 -14.86 3.44
C LEU A 183 0.16 -15.33 3.56
N GLU A 184 1.05 -14.51 4.10
CA GLU A 184 2.45 -14.89 4.35
C GLU A 184 2.58 -16.05 5.36
N ALA A 185 1.69 -16.11 6.35
CA ALA A 185 1.77 -17.09 7.42
C ALA A 185 1.17 -18.47 7.11
N GLU A 186 0.03 -18.53 6.40
CA GLU A 186 -0.66 -19.80 6.10
C GLU A 186 -1.00 -19.99 4.60
N GLY A 187 -0.70 -19.01 3.74
CA GLY A 187 -1.12 -19.04 2.35
C GLY A 187 -2.63 -18.90 2.18
N LEU A 188 -3.14 -19.41 1.06
CA LEU A 188 -4.59 -19.40 0.72
C LEU A 188 -5.36 -20.42 1.57
N SER A 189 -5.49 -20.15 2.86
CA SER A 189 -6.21 -21.00 3.82
C SER A 189 -7.68 -20.59 3.96
N ALA A 190 -8.50 -21.48 4.52
CA ALA A 190 -9.89 -21.14 4.87
C ALA A 190 -9.96 -19.93 5.80
N ARG A 191 -9.02 -19.81 6.75
CA ARG A 191 -8.93 -18.68 7.69
C ARG A 191 -8.56 -17.38 6.98
N HIS A 192 -7.62 -17.43 6.03
CA HIS A 192 -7.32 -16.29 5.17
C HIS A 192 -8.56 -15.84 4.38
N ASN A 193 -9.26 -16.78 3.73
CA ASN A 193 -10.46 -16.47 2.95
C ASN A 193 -11.57 -15.85 3.81
N SER A 194 -11.78 -16.35 5.04
CA SER A 194 -12.72 -15.74 5.99
C SER A 194 -12.33 -14.31 6.35
N LEU A 195 -11.03 -14.04 6.54
CA LEU A 195 -10.53 -12.69 6.81
C LEU A 195 -10.73 -11.78 5.59
N VAL A 196 -10.49 -12.28 4.37
CA VAL A 196 -10.77 -11.53 3.14
C VAL A 196 -12.26 -11.18 3.01
N GLN A 197 -13.15 -12.15 3.26
CA GLN A 197 -14.59 -11.91 3.25
C GLN A 197 -15.03 -10.90 4.30
N ALA A 198 -14.48 -10.96 5.51
CA ALA A 198 -14.80 -10.02 6.59
C ALA A 198 -14.38 -8.58 6.24
N GLY A 199 -13.33 -8.38 5.45
CA GLY A 199 -12.93 -7.06 4.95
C GLY A 199 -13.75 -6.55 3.76
N GLY A 200 -14.59 -7.39 3.15
CA GLY A 200 -15.42 -7.05 2.00
C GLY A 200 -16.27 -5.78 2.19
N PRO A 201 -16.99 -5.62 3.32
CA PRO A 201 -17.72 -4.40 3.67
C PRO A 201 -16.94 -3.10 3.53
N ILE A 202 -15.69 -3.06 4.00
CA ILE A 202 -14.84 -1.86 3.96
C ILE A 202 -14.55 -1.48 2.50
N ASN A 203 -14.12 -2.47 1.71
CA ASN A 203 -13.86 -2.27 0.28
C ASN A 203 -15.10 -1.81 -0.48
N LYS A 204 -16.27 -2.35 -0.11
CA LYS A 204 -17.54 -2.00 -0.74
C LYS A 204 -17.94 -0.56 -0.47
N VAL A 205 -17.80 -0.08 0.77
CA VAL A 205 -18.04 1.34 1.08
C VAL A 205 -17.06 2.22 0.33
N VAL A 206 -15.77 1.88 0.30
CA VAL A 206 -14.75 2.64 -0.46
C VAL A 206 -15.19 2.78 -1.91
N GLU A 207 -15.53 1.69 -2.58
CA GLU A 207 -15.98 1.70 -3.99
C GLU A 207 -17.21 2.59 -4.19
N TRP A 208 -18.23 2.45 -3.33
CA TRP A 208 -19.46 3.23 -3.46
C TRP A 208 -19.23 4.73 -3.25
N VAL A 209 -18.42 5.11 -2.26
CA VAL A 209 -18.13 6.52 -1.98
C VAL A 209 -17.19 7.10 -3.04
N GLU A 210 -16.25 6.31 -3.57
CA GLU A 210 -15.43 6.69 -4.72
C GLU A 210 -16.33 6.97 -5.94
N ASP A 211 -17.29 6.10 -6.25
CA ASP A 211 -18.20 6.28 -7.38
C ASP A 211 -19.06 7.55 -7.23
N PHE A 212 -19.55 7.83 -6.01
CA PHE A 212 -20.25 9.08 -5.71
C PHE A 212 -19.35 10.29 -5.92
N TRP A 213 -18.13 10.24 -5.40
CA TRP A 213 -17.14 11.31 -5.54
C TRP A 213 -16.83 11.58 -7.02
N HIS A 214 -16.52 10.56 -7.81
CA HIS A 214 -16.25 10.70 -9.24
C HIS A 214 -17.41 11.36 -9.98
N CYS A 215 -18.64 10.93 -9.71
CA CYS A 215 -19.83 11.54 -10.32
C CYS A 215 -20.10 12.97 -9.83
N ALA A 216 -19.72 13.29 -8.59
CA ALA A 216 -19.95 14.58 -7.97
C ALA A 216 -18.91 15.65 -8.37
N ILE A 217 -17.73 15.28 -8.88
CA ILE A 217 -16.70 16.23 -9.34
C ILE A 217 -17.25 17.17 -10.42
N ASP A 218 -18.09 16.66 -11.31
CA ASP A 218 -18.74 17.45 -12.37
C ASP A 218 -19.93 18.28 -11.87
N GLY A 219 -20.27 18.15 -10.58
CA GLY A 219 -21.32 18.88 -9.89
C GLY A 219 -22.59 18.07 -9.64
N PRO A 220 -23.56 18.67 -8.92
CA PRO A 220 -24.75 17.95 -8.45
C PRO A 220 -25.63 17.36 -9.56
N GLY A 221 -25.69 18.03 -10.72
CA GLY A 221 -26.49 17.56 -11.85
C GLY A 221 -25.98 16.24 -12.45
N SER A 222 -24.65 16.06 -12.51
CA SER A 222 -24.03 14.83 -13.01
C SER A 222 -24.37 13.65 -12.11
N LEU A 223 -24.12 13.80 -10.80
CA LEU A 223 -24.46 12.77 -9.81
C LEU A 223 -25.96 12.43 -9.81
N LEU A 224 -26.83 13.44 -9.86
CA LEU A 224 -28.29 13.23 -9.89
C LEU A 224 -28.71 12.47 -11.15
N ARG A 225 -28.13 12.80 -12.30
CA ARG A 225 -28.38 12.09 -13.55
C ARG A 225 -27.99 10.62 -13.39
N THR A 226 -26.76 10.34 -12.97
CA THR A 226 -26.25 8.97 -12.79
C THR A 226 -27.09 8.15 -11.81
N TYR A 227 -27.51 8.77 -10.70
CA TYR A 227 -28.42 8.17 -9.72
C TYR A 227 -29.77 7.77 -10.36
N ASN A 228 -30.38 8.68 -11.13
CA ASN A 228 -31.68 8.44 -11.76
C ASN A 228 -31.64 7.34 -12.82
N VAL A 229 -30.52 7.19 -13.54
CA VAL A 229 -30.32 6.07 -14.49
C VAL A 229 -29.83 4.77 -13.83
N LYS A 230 -29.79 4.73 -12.49
CA LYS A 230 -29.37 3.56 -11.68
C LYS A 230 -27.97 3.05 -12.02
N ARG A 231 -27.04 3.97 -12.29
CA ARG A 231 -25.67 3.64 -12.70
C ARG A 231 -24.65 3.68 -11.57
N LEU A 232 -25.04 4.09 -10.37
CA LEU A 232 -24.11 4.08 -9.24
C LEU A 232 -23.76 2.65 -8.82
N ALA A 233 -22.51 2.42 -8.39
CA ALA A 233 -22.01 1.12 -7.93
C ALA A 233 -22.91 0.53 -6.86
N TRP A 234 -23.29 1.35 -5.87
CA TRP A 234 -24.24 0.97 -4.83
C TRP A 234 -25.57 0.44 -5.39
N GLN A 235 -26.17 1.13 -6.36
CA GLN A 235 -27.45 0.73 -6.93
C GLN A 235 -27.34 -0.58 -7.72
N ARG A 236 -26.22 -0.78 -8.44
CA ARG A 236 -25.95 -2.01 -9.20
C ARG A 236 -25.85 -3.23 -8.28
N ASP A 237 -25.19 -3.08 -7.14
CA ASP A 237 -25.00 -4.16 -6.16
C ASP A 237 -26.28 -4.55 -5.41
N THR A 238 -27.27 -3.67 -5.35
CA THR A 238 -28.55 -3.91 -4.64
C THR A 238 -29.67 -4.45 -5.54
N ILE A 239 -29.49 -4.47 -6.85
CA ILE A 239 -30.51 -4.88 -7.84
C ILE A 239 -30.28 -6.32 -8.32
N SER A 240 -29.18 -6.96 -7.91
CA SER A 240 -28.88 -8.38 -8.20
C SER A 240 -29.56 -9.36 -7.25
#